data_AF-A0A2Z6R8Z6-F1
#
_entry.id   AF-A0A2Z6R8Z6-F1
#
_cell.length_a   1.000
_cell.length_b   1.000
_cell.length_c   1.000
_cell.angle_alpha   90.00
_cell.angle_beta   90.00
_cell.angle_gamma   90.00
#
_symmetry.space_group_name_H-M   'P 1'
#
loop_
_entity.id
_entity.type
_entity.pdbx_description
1 polymer ?
#
loop_
_entity_poly.entity_id
_entity_poly.type
_entity_poly.pdbx_seq_one_letter_code
_entity_poly.pdbx_strand_id
1 'polypeptide(L)'
;MSLIRFEQIKRFIHISDCTAPLPFWYSKVNPLATHIQTVSKSICVPSSNISVDEMIVRFSGRSIHTVRIKNKPTPEGYKILSLCDAGYTYSFIFTSRVQNQPEVQQVTELSKVGNEVDNHLASQLLIENKSFNIYIDNYFSSIKLFKYLYKKLDWDTLSGMVVDNMLAILWMDNGLVTMLLTIHQIDNGNENRIERIRRRPRETSTNAVKVRAVFGTASKKSLPIPVVIDDYNHFMGGVDIADQLQGYYGTQLPVRRTWMPLFFWLLDTALINSYLILKKINANVNHQKDFRMQLA
;
A
#
# COMPACT_ATOMS: atom_id res chain seq x y z
N MET A 1 36.84 1.69 -4.23
CA MET A 1 36.76 3.11 -3.82
C MET A 1 37.27 3.24 -2.38
N SER A 2 38.02 4.30 -2.03
CA SER A 2 38.50 4.49 -0.65
C SER A 2 37.38 4.94 0.28
N LEU A 3 37.50 4.66 1.58
CA LEU A 3 36.53 5.08 2.60
C LEU A 3 36.34 6.60 2.60
N ILE A 4 37.46 7.36 2.56
CA ILE A 4 37.43 8.83 2.53
C ILE A 4 36.61 9.33 1.32
N ARG A 5 36.84 8.73 0.14
CA ARG A 5 36.12 9.13 -1.07
C ARG A 5 34.63 8.80 -0.97
N PHE A 6 34.27 7.64 -0.42
CA PHE A 6 32.89 7.26 -0.18
C PHE A 6 32.17 8.22 0.77
N GLU A 7 32.80 8.59 1.88
CA GLU A 7 32.24 9.54 2.85
C GLU A 7 32.07 10.94 2.26
N GLN A 8 33.03 11.40 1.45
CA GLN A 8 32.91 12.65 0.70
C GLN A 8 31.70 12.62 -0.23
N ILE A 9 31.56 11.57 -1.05
CA ILE A 9 30.41 11.42 -1.96
C ILE A 9 29.10 11.39 -1.16
N LYS A 10 29.01 10.58 -0.10
CA LYS A 10 27.82 10.49 0.76
C LYS A 10 27.45 11.86 1.36
N ARG A 11 28.43 12.69 1.70
CA ARG A 11 28.22 14.03 2.26
C ARG A 11 27.73 15.04 1.21
N PHE A 12 28.32 15.01 0.02
CA PHE A 12 28.14 16.02 -1.01
C PHE A 12 27.22 15.59 -2.16
N ILE A 13 26.61 14.40 -2.11
CA ILE A 13 25.64 13.98 -3.12
C ILE A 13 24.43 14.91 -3.15
N HIS A 14 24.02 15.30 -4.34
CA HIS A 14 22.80 16.04 -4.64
C HIS A 14 22.18 15.43 -5.91
N ILE A 15 20.85 15.32 -5.95
CA ILE A 15 20.11 14.69 -7.05
C ILE A 15 19.07 15.64 -7.67
N SER A 16 19.15 16.91 -7.32
CA SER A 16 18.28 17.99 -7.77
C SER A 16 19.05 19.31 -7.71
N ASP A 17 18.58 20.26 -8.50
CA ASP A 17 19.10 21.62 -8.49
C ASP A 17 18.93 22.24 -7.10
N CYS A 18 20.04 22.77 -6.56
CA CYS A 18 20.07 23.42 -5.26
C CYS A 18 19.57 24.86 -5.27
N THR A 19 19.38 25.44 -6.46
CA THR A 19 18.93 26.82 -6.67
C THR A 19 17.44 26.91 -6.99
N ALA A 20 16.84 25.80 -7.42
CA ALA A 20 15.42 25.72 -7.72
C ALA A 20 14.55 25.91 -6.46
N PRO A 21 13.36 26.52 -6.59
CA PRO A 21 12.40 26.60 -5.49
C PRO A 21 12.01 25.19 -5.03
N LEU A 22 11.79 25.04 -3.72
CA LEU A 22 11.39 23.78 -3.10
C LEU A 22 9.90 23.86 -2.70
N PRO A 23 8.95 23.73 -3.64
CA PRO A 23 7.52 23.84 -3.34
C PRO A 23 7.04 22.76 -2.35
N PHE A 24 7.68 21.59 -2.39
CA PHE A 24 7.39 20.44 -1.54
C PHE A 24 8.54 20.07 -0.63
N TRP A 25 8.23 19.49 0.52
CA TRP A 25 9.24 18.98 1.44
C TRP A 25 10.12 17.87 0.83
N TYR A 26 9.59 17.13 -0.15
CA TYR A 26 10.30 16.10 -0.90
C TYR A 26 10.87 16.60 -2.25
N SER A 27 10.81 17.91 -2.55
CA SER A 27 11.27 18.47 -3.85
C SER A 27 12.67 18.02 -4.23
N LYS A 28 13.54 17.81 -3.24
CA LYS A 28 14.91 17.34 -3.48
C LYS A 28 14.98 15.96 -4.15
N VAL A 29 14.07 15.06 -3.82
CA VAL A 29 14.00 13.71 -4.42
C VAL A 29 13.02 13.64 -5.58
N ASN A 30 12.24 14.68 -5.81
CA ASN A 30 11.15 14.68 -6.78
C ASN A 30 11.61 14.32 -8.20
N PRO A 31 12.72 14.86 -8.76
CA PRO A 31 13.15 14.48 -10.10
C PRO A 31 13.39 12.98 -10.27
N LEU A 32 14.01 12.34 -9.26
CA LEU A 32 14.23 10.90 -9.26
C LEU A 32 12.93 10.12 -9.07
N ALA A 33 12.06 10.56 -8.16
CA ALA A 33 10.76 9.96 -7.93
C ALA A 33 9.89 9.97 -9.20
N THR A 34 9.78 11.13 -9.86
CA THR A 34 9.05 11.27 -11.14
C THR A 34 9.64 10.35 -12.20
N HIS A 35 10.97 10.32 -12.35
CA HIS A 35 11.61 9.46 -13.33
C HIS A 35 11.31 7.97 -13.08
N ILE A 36 11.44 7.49 -11.84
CA ILE A 36 11.15 6.11 -11.48
C ILE A 36 9.67 5.78 -11.76
N GLN A 37 8.73 6.66 -11.39
CA GLN A 37 7.32 6.42 -11.68
C GLN A 37 7.03 6.38 -13.19
N THR A 38 7.59 7.29 -13.98
CA THR A 38 7.43 7.30 -15.43
C THR A 38 7.93 6.00 -16.04
N VAL A 39 9.11 5.52 -15.62
CA VAL A 39 9.71 4.27 -16.09
C VAL A 39 8.90 3.05 -15.62
N SER A 40 8.48 3.03 -14.35
CA SER A 40 7.67 1.94 -13.81
C SER A 40 6.36 1.75 -14.58
N LYS A 41 5.73 2.86 -14.97
CA LYS A 41 4.49 2.88 -15.76
C LYS A 41 4.70 2.48 -17.22
N SER A 42 5.83 2.85 -17.82
CA SER A 42 6.10 2.53 -19.23
C SER A 42 6.54 1.09 -19.46
N ILE A 43 7.22 0.46 -18.49
CA ILE A 43 7.76 -0.89 -18.64
C ILE A 43 6.73 -1.98 -18.35
N CYS A 44 5.96 -1.85 -17.27
CA CYS A 44 5.08 -2.90 -16.80
C CYS A 44 3.63 -2.43 -16.78
N VAL A 45 2.78 -3.12 -17.54
CA VAL A 45 1.33 -2.99 -17.39
C VAL A 45 0.91 -3.83 -16.17
N PRO A 46 0.26 -3.23 -15.16
CA PRO A 46 -0.17 -3.96 -13.98
C PRO A 46 -1.27 -4.98 -14.34
N SER A 47 -1.37 -6.03 -13.53
CA SER A 47 -2.46 -6.98 -13.59
C SER A 47 -3.80 -6.33 -13.20
N SER A 48 -4.91 -7.04 -13.43
CA SER A 48 -6.24 -6.57 -13.02
C SER A 48 -6.40 -6.45 -11.50
N ASN A 49 -5.49 -6.97 -10.68
CA ASN A 49 -5.60 -6.98 -9.23
C ASN A 49 -4.48 -6.15 -8.61
N ILE A 50 -4.84 -5.00 -8.04
CA ILE A 50 -3.90 -3.99 -7.56
C ILE A 50 -4.19 -3.71 -6.10
N SER A 51 -3.14 -3.52 -5.31
CA SER A 51 -3.23 -3.16 -3.90
C SER A 51 -2.74 -1.72 -3.68
N VAL A 52 -3.43 -0.99 -2.81
CA VAL A 52 -3.01 0.34 -2.35
C VAL A 52 -2.92 0.31 -0.83
N ASP A 53 -1.74 0.58 -0.31
CA ASP A 53 -1.46 0.62 1.13
C ASP A 53 -0.19 1.45 1.41
N GLU A 54 0.21 1.47 2.67
CA GLU A 54 1.09 2.45 3.24
C GLU A 54 2.41 1.81 3.68
N MET A 55 3.50 2.30 3.10
CA MET A 55 4.86 1.91 3.45
C MET A 55 5.49 2.96 4.38
N ILE A 56 6.40 2.51 5.26
CA ILE A 56 7.09 3.40 6.22
C ILE A 56 8.60 3.34 6.01
N VAL A 57 9.16 4.45 5.54
CA VAL A 57 10.61 4.62 5.42
C VAL A 57 11.18 5.11 6.74
N ARG A 58 11.92 4.25 7.42
CA ARG A 58 12.48 4.53 8.76
C ARG A 58 13.28 5.83 8.75
N PHE A 59 12.89 6.79 9.59
CA PHE A 59 13.69 7.98 9.84
C PHE A 59 13.32 8.60 11.20
N SER A 60 14.32 8.71 12.08
CA SER A 60 14.18 9.29 13.42
C SER A 60 14.93 10.62 13.57
N GLY A 61 15.28 11.25 12.44
CA GLY A 61 15.94 12.55 12.44
C GLY A 61 14.96 13.71 12.57
N ARG A 62 15.48 14.94 12.54
CA ARG A 62 14.67 16.17 12.69
C ARG A 62 13.87 16.44 11.42
N SER A 63 12.64 15.96 11.37
CA SER A 63 11.68 16.24 10.29
C SER A 63 10.27 16.30 10.84
N ILE A 64 9.52 17.34 10.46
CA ILE A 64 8.10 17.51 10.83
C ILE A 64 7.17 16.60 10.01
N HIS A 65 7.68 16.02 8.92
CA HIS A 65 6.90 15.19 7.99
C HIS A 65 6.92 13.70 8.35
N THR A 66 7.66 13.30 9.39
CA THR A 66 7.63 11.91 9.84
C THR A 66 6.35 11.61 10.61
N VAL A 67 5.93 10.36 10.52
CA VAL A 67 4.74 9.82 11.13
C VAL A 67 5.14 8.70 12.07
N ARG A 68 4.50 8.65 13.23
CA ARG A 68 4.58 7.52 14.15
C ARG A 68 3.33 6.66 14.05
N ILE A 69 3.49 5.40 13.66
CA ILE A 69 2.42 4.39 13.58
C ILE A 69 2.66 3.35 14.66
N LYS A 70 1.74 3.25 15.61
CA LYS A 70 1.79 2.20 16.65
C LYS A 70 1.53 0.85 15.98
N ASN A 71 2.24 -0.19 16.41
CA ASN A 71 2.11 -1.59 15.95
C ASN A 71 2.73 -1.96 14.59
N LYS A 72 3.32 -1.03 13.82
CA LYS A 72 4.17 -1.38 12.67
C LYS A 72 5.59 -1.74 13.17
N PRO A 73 6.30 -2.69 12.52
CA PRO A 73 7.68 -3.07 12.89
C PRO A 73 8.64 -1.87 12.90
N THR A 74 8.45 -0.95 11.94
CA THR A 74 9.10 0.36 11.88
C THR A 74 8.11 1.42 12.35
N PRO A 75 8.12 1.82 13.63
CA PRO A 75 7.07 2.65 14.18
C PRO A 75 7.18 4.13 13.81
N GLU A 76 8.33 4.60 13.29
CA GLU A 76 8.59 6.01 13.01
C GLU A 76 9.32 6.19 11.67
N GLY A 77 8.78 7.03 10.79
CA GLY A 77 9.37 7.28 9.48
C GLY A 77 8.52 8.14 8.56
N TYR A 78 8.94 8.25 7.30
CA TYR A 78 8.11 8.87 6.26
C TYR A 78 7.06 7.89 5.79
N LYS A 79 5.79 8.33 5.74
CA LYS A 79 4.67 7.54 5.23
C LYS A 79 4.53 7.75 3.73
N ILE A 80 4.60 6.65 2.98
CA ILE A 80 4.44 6.62 1.53
C ILE A 80 3.21 5.78 1.21
N LEU A 81 2.28 6.36 0.47
CA LEU A 81 1.15 5.62 -0.07
C LEU A 81 1.58 5.01 -1.41
N SER A 82 1.51 3.70 -1.55
CA SER A 82 2.05 2.99 -2.71
C SER A 82 0.97 2.13 -3.35
N LEU A 83 0.97 2.12 -4.68
CA LEU A 83 0.13 1.26 -5.51
C LEU A 83 1.01 0.15 -6.07
N CYS A 84 0.70 -1.09 -5.69
CA CYS A 84 1.52 -2.26 -6.00
C CYS A 84 0.70 -3.40 -6.62
N ASP A 85 1.31 -4.08 -7.60
CA ASP A 85 0.82 -5.33 -8.22
C ASP A 85 1.79 -6.46 -7.87
N ALA A 86 1.37 -7.38 -6.98
CA ALA A 86 2.17 -8.52 -6.53
C ALA A 86 3.63 -8.17 -6.14
N GLY A 87 3.83 -7.07 -5.42
CA GLY A 87 5.15 -6.57 -5.00
C GLY A 87 5.80 -5.55 -5.95
N TYR A 88 5.32 -5.41 -7.19
CA TYR A 88 5.81 -4.39 -8.12
C TYR A 88 5.19 -3.05 -7.81
N THR A 89 6.00 -2.03 -7.50
CA THR A 89 5.52 -0.68 -7.19
C THR A 89 5.29 0.11 -8.48
N TYR A 90 4.02 0.31 -8.85
CA TYR A 90 3.64 0.99 -10.07
C TYR A 90 3.59 2.52 -9.89
N SER A 91 3.06 2.99 -8.76
CA SER A 91 2.98 4.42 -8.43
C SER A 91 3.05 4.63 -6.93
N PHE A 92 3.43 5.84 -6.49
CA PHE A 92 3.54 6.17 -5.07
C PHE A 92 3.47 7.66 -4.80
N ILE A 93 3.11 8.01 -3.56
CA ILE A 93 2.94 9.39 -3.09
C ILE A 93 3.58 9.57 -1.72
N PHE A 94 4.40 10.63 -1.58
CA PHE A 94 4.97 11.03 -0.30
C PHE A 94 3.95 11.83 0.53
N THR A 95 3.41 11.23 1.58
CA THR A 95 2.38 11.87 2.40
C THR A 95 2.97 12.79 3.46
N SER A 96 2.19 13.80 3.90
CA SER A 96 2.59 14.73 4.97
C SER A 96 1.40 15.15 5.81
N ARG A 97 1.60 15.18 7.14
CA ARG A 97 0.59 15.67 8.09
C ARG A 97 0.48 17.20 8.10
N VAL A 98 1.53 17.91 7.69
CA VAL A 98 1.65 19.38 7.81
C VAL A 98 1.41 20.10 6.49
N GLN A 99 1.77 19.46 5.38
CA GLN A 99 1.61 20.02 4.03
C GLN A 99 0.56 19.20 3.28
N ASN A 100 -0.46 19.87 2.74
CA ASN A 100 -1.40 19.25 1.81
C ASN A 100 -0.72 19.10 0.44
N GLN A 101 -1.05 18.02 -0.26
CA GLN A 101 -0.61 17.81 -1.62
C GLN A 101 -1.46 18.67 -2.57
N PRO A 102 -0.87 19.50 -3.46
CA PRO A 102 -1.64 20.32 -4.39
C PRO A 102 -2.07 19.57 -5.66
N GLU A 103 -1.50 18.41 -5.96
CA GLU A 103 -1.83 17.59 -7.14
C GLU A 103 -3.17 16.84 -6.99
N VAL A 104 -3.79 16.94 -5.81
CA VAL A 104 -5.04 16.28 -5.47
C VAL A 104 -6.15 17.34 -5.49
N GLN A 105 -7.04 17.30 -6.49
CA GLN A 105 -8.28 18.07 -6.42
C GLN A 105 -9.04 17.62 -5.17
N GLN A 106 -9.41 18.57 -4.31
CA GLN A 106 -10.16 18.23 -3.10
C GLN A 106 -11.64 18.11 -3.48
N VAL A 107 -12.12 16.89 -3.59
CA VAL A 107 -13.55 16.60 -3.54
C VAL A 107 -13.98 16.80 -2.09
N THR A 108 -14.87 17.76 -1.86
CA THR A 108 -15.33 18.21 -0.53
C THR A 108 -15.95 17.11 0.34
N GLU A 109 -16.38 16.00 -0.27
CA GLU A 109 -17.06 14.89 0.40
C GLU A 109 -16.11 13.74 0.80
N LEU A 110 -14.87 13.73 0.31
CA LEU A 110 -13.88 12.70 0.58
C LEU A 110 -12.92 13.10 1.73
N SER A 111 -12.41 12.10 2.46
CA SER A 111 -11.36 12.33 3.46
C SER A 111 -10.07 12.82 2.77
N LYS A 112 -9.11 13.37 3.52
CA LYS A 112 -7.82 13.80 2.95
C LYS A 112 -7.08 12.64 2.26
N VAL A 113 -7.04 11.47 2.90
CA VAL A 113 -6.50 10.23 2.33
C VAL A 113 -7.37 9.75 1.16
N GLY A 114 -8.68 9.99 1.28
CA GLY A 114 -9.68 9.86 0.25
C GLY A 114 -9.24 10.44 -1.10
N ASN A 115 -9.15 11.76 -1.09
CA ASN A 115 -8.74 12.50 -2.27
C ASN A 115 -7.35 12.09 -2.79
N GLU A 116 -6.41 11.73 -1.90
CA GLU A 116 -5.05 11.29 -2.28
C GLU A 116 -5.03 9.97 -3.07
N VAL A 117 -5.92 9.01 -2.76
CA VAL A 117 -6.03 7.74 -3.51
C VAL A 117 -6.83 7.94 -4.80
N ASP A 118 -7.98 8.59 -4.71
CA ASP A 118 -8.96 8.66 -5.80
C ASP A 118 -8.45 9.49 -6.99
N ASN A 119 -8.00 10.73 -6.72
CA ASN A 119 -7.60 11.64 -7.79
C ASN A 119 -6.22 11.37 -8.38
N HIS A 120 -5.34 10.64 -7.69
CA HIS A 120 -3.93 10.50 -8.09
C HIS A 120 -3.49 9.06 -8.34
N LEU A 121 -4.02 8.04 -7.64
CA LEU A 121 -3.62 6.65 -7.87
C LEU A 121 -4.59 5.91 -8.79
N ALA A 122 -5.90 6.06 -8.60
CA ALA A 122 -6.91 5.40 -9.42
C ALA A 122 -7.03 6.01 -10.82
N SER A 123 -6.96 7.36 -10.94
CA SER A 123 -6.98 8.05 -12.24
C SER A 123 -5.81 7.65 -13.16
N GLN A 124 -4.69 7.20 -12.60
CA GLN A 124 -3.52 6.73 -13.35
C GLN A 124 -3.68 5.33 -13.94
N LEU A 125 -4.73 4.60 -13.56
CA LEU A 125 -5.06 3.27 -14.05
C LEU A 125 -6.12 3.31 -15.18
N LEU A 126 -6.50 4.49 -15.66
CA LEU A 126 -7.41 4.66 -16.80
C LEU A 126 -6.72 4.27 -18.13
N ILE A 127 -6.39 3.00 -18.26
CA ILE A 127 -6.00 2.37 -19.51
C ILE A 127 -7.30 1.97 -20.20
N GLU A 128 -7.56 2.52 -21.40
CA GLU A 128 -8.75 2.21 -22.19
C GLU A 128 -8.95 0.69 -22.31
N ASN A 129 -10.16 0.23 -21.98
CA ASN A 129 -10.62 -1.17 -22.10
C ASN A 129 -10.06 -2.20 -21.08
N LYS A 130 -9.60 -1.79 -19.89
CA LYS A 130 -9.28 -2.74 -18.80
C LYS A 130 -10.00 -2.40 -17.48
N SER A 131 -10.64 -3.40 -16.89
CA SER A 131 -11.18 -3.34 -15.54
C SER A 131 -10.11 -3.73 -14.51
N PHE A 132 -10.01 -2.94 -13.45
CA PHE A 132 -9.09 -3.16 -12.32
C PHE A 132 -9.87 -3.34 -11.01
N ASN A 133 -9.44 -4.29 -10.20
CA ASN A 133 -9.78 -4.45 -8.80
C ASN A 133 -8.73 -3.72 -7.95
N ILE A 134 -9.16 -2.73 -7.17
CA ILE A 134 -8.27 -1.96 -6.31
C ILE A 134 -8.56 -2.32 -4.86
N TYR A 135 -7.69 -3.15 -4.28
CA TYR A 135 -7.77 -3.55 -2.88
C TYR A 135 -7.11 -2.48 -2.01
N ILE A 136 -7.89 -1.86 -1.12
CA ILE A 136 -7.43 -0.77 -0.24
C ILE A 136 -7.76 -1.17 1.19
N ASP A 137 -6.83 -0.97 2.13
CA ASP A 137 -7.15 -1.10 3.56
C ASP A 137 -8.11 0.02 3.99
N ASN A 138 -8.88 -0.22 5.07
CA ASN A 138 -10.03 0.52 5.61
C ASN A 138 -10.11 2.04 5.41
N TYR A 139 -10.21 2.42 4.15
CA TYR A 139 -10.16 3.77 3.61
C TYR A 139 -11.36 4.61 4.05
N PHE A 140 -12.50 3.96 4.30
CA PHE A 140 -13.75 4.60 4.71
C PHE A 140 -14.01 4.58 6.23
N SER A 141 -13.03 4.17 7.04
CA SER A 141 -13.17 4.13 8.51
C SER A 141 -13.49 5.50 9.16
N SER A 142 -13.37 6.61 8.42
CA SER A 142 -13.70 7.96 8.88
C SER A 142 -15.15 8.40 8.69
N ILE A 143 -15.98 7.68 7.91
CA ILE A 143 -17.36 8.11 7.72
C ILE A 143 -18.11 7.86 9.04
N LYS A 144 -18.57 8.94 9.69
CA LYS A 144 -19.31 8.89 10.96
C LYS A 144 -20.50 7.93 10.91
N LEU A 145 -21.12 7.80 9.73
CA LEU A 145 -22.19 6.85 9.44
C LEU A 145 -21.75 5.39 9.63
N PHE A 146 -20.56 4.99 9.18
CA PHE A 146 -20.06 3.62 9.34
C PHE A 146 -19.73 3.27 10.79
N LYS A 147 -19.23 4.22 11.60
CA LYS A 147 -19.06 3.99 13.06
C LYS A 147 -20.39 3.80 13.78
N TYR A 148 -21.47 4.42 13.31
CA TYR A 148 -22.82 4.24 13.84
C TYR A 148 -23.42 2.89 13.41
N LEU A 149 -23.31 2.55 12.12
CA LEU A 149 -23.77 1.26 11.57
C LEU A 149 -22.99 0.07 12.15
N TYR A 150 -21.69 0.23 12.43
CA TYR A 150 -20.81 -0.77 13.04
C TYR A 150 -21.37 -1.37 14.34
N LYS A 151 -22.07 -0.57 15.17
CA LYS A 151 -22.68 -1.07 16.42
C LYS A 151 -23.93 -1.93 16.18
N LYS A 152 -24.54 -1.83 15.01
CA LYS A 152 -25.81 -2.49 14.66
C LYS A 152 -25.67 -3.68 13.71
N LEU A 153 -24.53 -3.83 13.05
CA LEU A 153 -24.29 -4.93 12.10
C LEU A 153 -23.89 -6.23 12.84
N ASP A 154 -24.37 -7.35 12.33
CA ASP A 154 -24.00 -8.69 12.79
C ASP A 154 -22.81 -9.23 12.03
N TRP A 155 -22.14 -10.22 12.62
CA TRP A 155 -21.00 -10.87 12.01
C TRP A 155 -21.41 -11.50 10.67
N ASP A 156 -20.52 -11.41 9.68
CA ASP A 156 -20.69 -11.88 8.30
C ASP A 156 -21.70 -11.08 7.45
N THR A 157 -22.14 -9.91 7.92
CA THR A 157 -22.95 -9.03 7.07
C THR A 157 -22.11 -8.48 5.93
N LEU A 158 -22.53 -8.77 4.70
CA LEU A 158 -22.02 -8.19 3.46
C LEU A 158 -23.03 -7.14 2.95
N SER A 159 -22.55 -5.96 2.59
CA SER A 159 -23.38 -4.90 2.01
C SER A 159 -22.52 -4.05 1.10
N GLY A 160 -23.12 -3.32 0.17
CA GLY A 160 -22.38 -2.39 -0.64
C GLY A 160 -23.27 -1.62 -1.60
N MET A 161 -22.67 -0.64 -2.24
CA MET A 161 -23.33 0.32 -3.09
C MET A 161 -22.45 0.60 -4.31
N VAL A 162 -23.08 0.71 -5.48
CA VAL A 162 -22.37 1.18 -6.68
C VAL A 162 -22.41 2.70 -6.69
N VAL A 163 -21.25 3.33 -6.75
CA VAL A 163 -21.07 4.78 -6.91
C VAL A 163 -20.18 4.97 -8.13
N ASP A 164 -20.64 5.71 -9.14
CA ASP A 164 -19.88 6.02 -10.37
C ASP A 164 -19.19 4.80 -11.02
N ASN A 165 -19.94 3.71 -11.25
CA ASN A 165 -19.45 2.43 -11.80
C ASN A 165 -18.41 1.70 -10.92
N MET A 166 -18.22 2.11 -9.67
CA MET A 166 -17.36 1.46 -8.69
C MET A 166 -18.23 0.87 -7.58
N LEU A 167 -18.09 -0.43 -7.32
CA LEU A 167 -18.75 -1.13 -6.24
C LEU A 167 -17.98 -0.91 -4.93
N ALA A 168 -18.56 -0.15 -4.01
CA ALA A 168 -18.09 -0.03 -2.64
C ALA A 168 -18.70 -1.13 -1.77
N ILE A 169 -17.87 -2.04 -1.27
CA ILE A 169 -18.29 -3.15 -0.42
C ILE A 169 -17.89 -2.90 1.03
N LEU A 170 -18.75 -3.34 1.92
CA LEU A 170 -18.58 -3.41 3.36
C LEU A 170 -18.86 -4.84 3.81
N TRP A 171 -17.90 -5.43 4.55
CA TRP A 171 -18.06 -6.75 5.16
C TRP A 171 -17.69 -6.70 6.65
N MET A 172 -18.49 -7.36 7.47
CA MET A 172 -18.33 -7.38 8.93
C MET A 172 -17.65 -8.67 9.41
N ASP A 173 -16.36 -8.60 9.73
CA ASP A 173 -15.59 -9.69 10.32
C ASP A 173 -15.30 -9.43 11.81
N ASN A 174 -14.06 -9.69 12.26
CA ASN A 174 -13.55 -9.23 13.55
C ASN A 174 -13.57 -7.70 13.68
N GLY A 175 -13.50 -7.01 12.53
CA GLY A 175 -13.70 -5.59 12.35
C GLY A 175 -14.35 -5.33 10.99
N LEU A 176 -14.68 -4.07 10.73
CA LEU A 176 -15.19 -3.66 9.43
C LEU A 176 -14.09 -3.80 8.37
N VAL A 177 -14.43 -4.39 7.23
CA VAL A 177 -13.59 -4.42 6.03
C VAL A 177 -14.32 -3.61 4.96
N THR A 178 -13.64 -2.64 4.35
CA THR A 178 -14.19 -1.80 3.29
C THR A 178 -13.33 -1.91 2.04
N MET A 179 -13.96 -2.00 0.87
CA MET A 179 -13.27 -2.30 -0.40
C MET A 179 -13.93 -1.54 -1.56
N LEU A 180 -13.16 -1.25 -2.61
CA LEU A 180 -13.65 -0.66 -3.86
C LEU A 180 -13.31 -1.58 -5.02
N LEU A 181 -14.30 -2.01 -5.78
CA LEU A 181 -14.15 -3.06 -6.79
C LEU A 181 -14.95 -2.69 -8.03
N THR A 182 -14.54 -3.15 -9.20
CA THR A 182 -15.30 -2.91 -10.45
C THR A 182 -15.87 -4.19 -11.05
N ILE A 183 -15.39 -5.36 -10.61
CA ILE A 183 -15.68 -6.65 -11.26
C ILE A 183 -16.70 -7.49 -10.47
N HIS A 184 -16.65 -7.46 -9.14
CA HIS A 184 -17.55 -8.27 -8.32
C HIS A 184 -18.97 -7.71 -8.34
N GLN A 185 -19.95 -8.62 -8.33
CA GLN A 185 -21.34 -8.29 -8.00
C GLN A 185 -21.62 -8.71 -6.55
N ILE A 186 -22.46 -7.94 -5.86
CA ILE A 186 -22.94 -8.37 -4.54
C ILE A 186 -24.04 -9.39 -4.77
N ASP A 187 -23.76 -10.62 -4.41
CA ASP A 187 -24.80 -11.62 -4.23
C ASP A 187 -24.75 -12.10 -2.77
N ASN A 188 -25.90 -12.03 -2.10
CA ASN A 188 -26.07 -12.56 -0.74
C ASN A 188 -26.43 -14.05 -0.76
N GLY A 189 -26.52 -14.68 -1.93
CA GLY A 189 -26.71 -16.11 -2.10
C GLY A 189 -25.50 -16.95 -1.67
N ASN A 190 -25.74 -18.23 -1.39
CA ASN A 190 -24.70 -19.19 -1.00
C ASN A 190 -23.73 -19.54 -2.15
N GLU A 191 -24.08 -19.24 -3.40
CA GLU A 191 -23.29 -19.61 -4.57
C GLU A 191 -21.97 -18.82 -4.68
N ASN A 192 -21.91 -17.62 -4.09
CA ASN A 192 -20.71 -16.77 -4.09
C ASN A 192 -19.91 -16.87 -2.78
N ARG A 193 -19.95 -18.04 -2.11
CA ARG A 193 -19.19 -18.30 -0.88
C ARG A 193 -18.23 -19.47 -1.03
N ILE A 194 -17.05 -19.33 -0.43
CA ILE A 194 -16.00 -20.35 -0.43
C ILE A 194 -15.63 -20.74 1.00
N GLU A 195 -15.45 -22.04 1.25
CA GLU A 195 -15.02 -22.55 2.55
C GLU A 195 -13.53 -22.26 2.78
N ARG A 196 -13.23 -21.54 3.86
CA ARG A 196 -11.84 -21.28 4.29
C ARG A 196 -11.67 -21.58 5.77
N ILE A 197 -10.50 -22.13 6.11
CA ILE A 197 -10.11 -22.35 7.51
C ILE A 197 -9.73 -21.00 8.12
N ARG A 198 -10.54 -20.53 9.08
CA ARG A 198 -10.32 -19.28 9.82
C ARG A 198 -9.77 -19.57 11.21
N ARG A 199 -8.99 -18.64 11.75
CA ARG A 199 -8.49 -18.69 13.14
C ARG A 199 -9.44 -17.94 14.06
N ARG A 200 -9.72 -18.51 15.23
CA ARG A 200 -10.55 -17.87 16.24
C ARG A 200 -9.89 -16.55 16.70
N PRO A 201 -10.60 -15.42 16.70
CA PRO A 201 -10.03 -14.13 17.07
C PRO A 201 -9.67 -14.07 18.57
N ARG A 202 -8.73 -13.17 18.91
CA ARG A 202 -8.35 -12.89 20.30
C ARG A 202 -9.51 -12.25 21.05
N GLU A 203 -9.55 -12.43 22.37
CA GLU A 203 -10.61 -11.86 23.22
C GLU A 203 -10.64 -10.33 23.22
N THR A 204 -9.48 -9.71 22.96
CA THR A 204 -9.33 -8.26 22.85
C THR A 204 -9.79 -7.67 21.51
N SER A 205 -10.24 -8.49 20.56
CA SER A 205 -10.72 -8.01 19.26
C SER A 205 -12.08 -7.31 19.41
N THR A 206 -12.32 -6.26 18.63
CA THR A 206 -13.46 -5.36 18.80
C THR A 206 -14.84 -6.06 18.68
N ASN A 207 -14.93 -7.18 17.96
CA ASN A 207 -16.14 -8.03 17.88
C ASN A 207 -15.95 -9.45 18.46
N ALA A 208 -14.96 -9.65 19.33
CA ALA A 208 -14.58 -10.98 19.79
C ALA A 208 -15.77 -11.78 20.36
N VAL A 209 -16.70 -11.16 21.07
CA VAL A 209 -17.87 -11.86 21.64
C VAL A 209 -18.75 -12.50 20.57
N LYS A 210 -19.19 -11.72 19.56
CA LYS A 210 -20.04 -12.21 18.47
C LYS A 210 -19.30 -13.25 17.62
N VAL A 211 -18.06 -12.94 17.22
CA VAL A 211 -17.30 -13.84 16.34
C VAL A 211 -16.92 -15.13 17.07
N ARG A 212 -16.43 -15.06 18.31
CA ARG A 212 -16.02 -16.27 19.06
C ARG A 212 -17.18 -17.20 19.36
N ALA A 213 -18.43 -16.70 19.43
CA ALA A 213 -19.61 -17.56 19.55
C ALA A 213 -19.74 -18.51 18.35
N VAL A 214 -19.46 -18.03 17.14
CA VAL A 214 -19.46 -18.85 15.91
C VAL A 214 -18.37 -19.92 15.93
N PHE A 215 -17.21 -19.63 16.52
CA PHE A 215 -16.11 -20.59 16.65
C PHE A 215 -16.33 -21.60 17.80
N GLY A 216 -17.20 -21.31 18.77
CA GLY A 216 -17.36 -22.13 19.96
C GLY A 216 -16.05 -22.29 20.73
N THR A 217 -15.65 -23.52 21.04
CA THR A 217 -14.37 -23.83 21.68
C THR A 217 -13.21 -24.01 20.69
N ALA A 218 -13.49 -24.15 19.39
CA ALA A 218 -12.50 -24.48 18.39
C ALA A 218 -11.54 -23.31 18.12
N SER A 219 -10.22 -23.59 18.08
CA SER A 219 -9.21 -22.57 17.78
C SER A 219 -9.15 -22.22 16.28
N LYS A 220 -9.63 -23.12 15.42
CA LYS A 220 -9.81 -22.94 13.98
C LYS A 220 -11.13 -23.58 13.57
N LYS A 221 -11.80 -22.99 12.58
CA LYS A 221 -13.07 -23.48 12.05
C LYS A 221 -13.14 -23.22 10.55
N SER A 222 -13.67 -24.17 9.78
CA SER A 222 -14.04 -23.92 8.38
C SER A 222 -15.31 -23.08 8.37
N LEU A 223 -15.24 -21.94 7.71
CA LEU A 223 -16.37 -21.03 7.59
C LEU A 223 -16.51 -20.66 6.10
N PRO A 224 -17.74 -20.64 5.56
CA PRO A 224 -17.96 -20.09 4.24
C PRO A 224 -17.74 -18.58 4.36
N ILE A 225 -16.94 -18.00 3.47
CA ILE A 225 -16.75 -16.54 3.34
C ILE A 225 -17.13 -16.11 1.92
N PRO A 226 -17.57 -14.87 1.70
CA PRO A 226 -17.82 -14.38 0.35
C PRO A 226 -16.55 -14.50 -0.51
N VAL A 227 -16.68 -14.93 -1.77
CA VAL A 227 -15.54 -15.07 -2.70
C VAL A 227 -14.76 -13.76 -2.83
N VAL A 228 -15.47 -12.63 -2.86
CA VAL A 228 -14.85 -11.30 -2.90
C VAL A 228 -13.92 -11.01 -1.71
N ILE A 229 -14.19 -11.60 -0.55
CA ILE A 229 -13.34 -11.49 0.63
C ILE A 229 -12.13 -12.43 0.52
N ASP A 230 -12.30 -13.58 -0.10
CA ASP A 230 -11.18 -14.47 -0.39
C ASP A 230 -10.19 -13.80 -1.35
N ASP A 231 -10.71 -13.19 -2.43
CA ASP A 231 -9.91 -12.43 -3.39
C ASP A 231 -9.23 -11.22 -2.73
N TYR A 232 -9.95 -10.47 -1.88
CA TYR A 232 -9.34 -9.40 -1.09
C TYR A 232 -8.16 -9.91 -0.27
N ASN A 233 -8.33 -10.99 0.50
CA ASN A 233 -7.24 -11.54 1.32
C ASN A 233 -6.08 -12.04 0.46
N HIS A 234 -6.35 -12.48 -0.76
CA HIS A 234 -5.32 -12.97 -1.69
C HIS A 234 -4.50 -11.82 -2.30
N PHE A 235 -5.14 -10.71 -2.68
CA PHE A 235 -4.51 -9.64 -3.47
C PHE A 235 -4.12 -8.39 -2.67
N MET A 236 -4.71 -8.14 -1.49
CA MET A 236 -4.39 -6.98 -0.65
C MET A 236 -2.90 -6.92 -0.25
N GLY A 237 -2.23 -8.07 -0.13
CA GLY A 237 -0.83 -8.15 0.31
C GLY A 237 0.22 -7.65 -0.68
N GLY A 238 -0.14 -7.08 -1.83
CA GLY A 238 0.83 -6.66 -2.85
C GLY A 238 1.80 -5.57 -2.36
N VAL A 239 1.35 -4.60 -1.57
CA VAL A 239 2.23 -3.60 -0.94
C VAL A 239 3.09 -4.22 0.17
N ASP A 240 2.52 -5.10 0.99
CA ASP A 240 3.28 -5.81 2.04
C ASP A 240 4.41 -6.66 1.44
N ILE A 241 4.19 -7.31 0.29
CA ILE A 241 5.23 -8.05 -0.45
C ILE A 241 6.33 -7.09 -0.89
N ALA A 242 5.99 -5.89 -1.40
CA ALA A 242 6.97 -4.89 -1.79
C ALA A 242 7.80 -4.43 -0.57
N ASP A 243 7.15 -4.14 0.56
CA ASP A 243 7.81 -3.72 1.81
C ASP A 243 8.72 -4.83 2.35
N GLN A 244 8.28 -6.08 2.27
CA GLN A 244 9.05 -7.25 2.67
C GLN A 244 10.31 -7.42 1.81
N LEU A 245 10.19 -7.30 0.47
CA LEU A 245 11.32 -7.38 -0.47
C LEU A 245 12.32 -6.24 -0.26
N GLN A 246 11.85 -5.06 0.15
CA GLN A 246 12.71 -3.94 0.57
C GLN A 246 13.40 -4.24 1.89
N GLY A 247 12.67 -4.78 2.87
CA GLY A 247 13.17 -5.10 4.20
C GLY A 247 14.29 -6.16 4.20
N TYR A 248 14.26 -7.13 3.28
CA TYR A 248 15.28 -8.18 3.23
C TYR A 248 16.67 -7.69 2.87
N TYR A 249 16.78 -6.73 1.95
CA TYR A 249 18.06 -6.25 1.42
C TYR A 249 18.09 -4.72 1.30
N GLY A 250 17.64 -4.02 2.34
CA GLY A 250 17.57 -2.56 2.33
C GLY A 250 18.96 -1.89 2.15
N THR A 251 19.03 -0.89 1.28
CA THR A 251 20.25 -0.10 1.01
C THR A 251 20.43 1.08 1.95
N GLN A 252 19.44 1.36 2.80
CA GLN A 252 19.40 2.57 3.60
C GLN A 252 20.54 2.65 4.63
N LEU A 253 21.38 3.69 4.48
CA LEU A 253 22.44 4.00 5.43
C LEU A 253 21.96 4.95 6.54
N PRO A 254 22.64 4.97 7.72
CA PRO A 254 22.46 6.03 8.70
C PRO A 254 22.83 7.39 8.10
N VAL A 255 21.86 8.30 8.08
CA VAL A 255 21.96 9.64 7.46
C VAL A 255 21.25 10.69 8.31
N ARG A 256 21.78 11.91 8.31
CA ARG A 256 21.18 13.07 9.00
C ARG A 256 20.34 13.95 8.08
N ARG A 257 20.54 13.85 6.77
CA ARG A 257 19.84 14.65 5.76
C ARG A 257 18.46 14.05 5.54
N THR A 258 17.42 14.87 5.74
CA THR A 258 16.01 14.47 5.75
C THR A 258 15.53 13.83 4.45
N TRP A 259 16.13 14.16 3.31
CA TRP A 259 15.75 13.63 2.01
C TRP A 259 16.41 12.29 1.66
N MET A 260 17.55 11.95 2.29
CA MET A 260 18.33 10.75 1.96
C MET A 260 17.57 9.43 2.23
N PRO A 261 16.75 9.28 3.30
CA PRO A 261 15.92 8.10 3.48
C PRO A 261 15.00 7.83 2.28
N LEU A 262 14.35 8.88 1.75
CA LEU A 262 13.51 8.74 0.55
C LEU A 262 14.33 8.35 -0.68
N PHE A 263 15.55 8.87 -0.82
CA PHE A 263 16.45 8.46 -1.90
C PHE A 263 16.79 6.97 -1.84
N PHE A 264 17.12 6.43 -0.66
CA PHE A 264 17.39 5.00 -0.52
C PHE A 264 16.14 4.16 -0.79
N TRP A 265 14.98 4.61 -0.33
CA TRP A 265 13.72 3.95 -0.64
C TRP A 265 13.45 3.91 -2.16
N LEU A 266 13.66 5.02 -2.86
CA LEU A 266 13.55 5.08 -4.33
C LEU A 266 14.52 4.13 -5.03
N LEU A 267 15.76 4.05 -4.55
CA LEU A 267 16.77 3.13 -5.06
C LEU A 267 16.32 1.67 -4.87
N ASP A 268 15.85 1.32 -3.68
CA ASP A 268 15.35 -0.04 -3.38
C ASP A 268 14.10 -0.38 -4.20
N THR A 269 13.18 0.57 -4.41
CA THR A 269 12.04 0.40 -5.32
C THR A 269 12.49 0.11 -6.74
N ALA A 270 13.47 0.85 -7.28
CA ALA A 270 14.00 0.60 -8.62
C ALA A 270 14.67 -0.79 -8.74
N LEU A 271 15.42 -1.20 -7.72
CA LEU A 271 16.07 -2.52 -7.67
C LEU A 271 15.04 -3.66 -7.65
N ILE A 272 13.98 -3.52 -6.84
CA ILE A 272 12.94 -4.55 -6.73
C ILE A 272 12.10 -4.62 -7.99
N ASN A 273 11.69 -3.47 -8.55
CA ASN A 273 10.96 -3.45 -9.81
C ASN A 273 11.78 -4.14 -10.92
N SER A 274 13.07 -3.84 -11.01
CA SER A 274 13.98 -4.48 -11.98
C SER A 274 14.09 -5.99 -11.76
N TYR A 275 14.25 -6.43 -10.51
CA TYR A 275 14.26 -7.85 -10.14
C TYR A 275 12.96 -8.56 -10.52
N LEU A 276 11.81 -7.96 -10.23
CA LEU A 276 10.49 -8.53 -10.54
C LEU A 276 10.24 -8.61 -12.04
N ILE A 277 10.67 -7.59 -12.82
CA ILE A 277 10.63 -7.62 -14.28
C ILE A 277 11.48 -8.79 -14.80
N LEU A 278 12.72 -8.91 -14.33
CA LEU A 278 13.62 -9.99 -14.73
C LEU A 278 13.01 -11.37 -14.41
N LYS A 279 12.43 -11.52 -13.22
CA LYS A 279 11.74 -12.75 -12.79
C LYS A 279 10.50 -13.07 -13.64
N LYS A 280 9.77 -12.05 -14.13
CA LYS A 280 8.65 -12.23 -15.07
C LYS A 280 9.13 -12.69 -16.45
N ILE A 281 10.25 -12.17 -16.93
CA ILE A 281 10.82 -12.52 -18.25
C ILE A 281 11.48 -13.90 -18.22
N ASN A 282 12.17 -14.24 -17.13
CA ASN A 282 12.92 -15.48 -17.00
C ASN A 282 12.55 -16.19 -15.69
N ALA A 283 11.85 -17.32 -15.82
CA ALA A 283 11.39 -18.11 -14.68
C ALA A 283 12.53 -18.75 -13.87
N ASN A 284 13.74 -18.86 -14.44
CA ASN A 284 14.92 -19.42 -13.79
C ASN A 284 15.74 -18.37 -13.02
N VAL A 285 15.20 -17.17 -12.81
CA VAL A 285 15.90 -16.11 -12.09
C VAL A 285 16.06 -16.50 -10.63
N ASN A 286 17.32 -16.48 -10.22
CA ASN A 286 17.76 -16.77 -8.87
C ASN A 286 17.15 -15.79 -7.85
N HIS A 287 17.31 -16.11 -6.57
CA HIS A 287 16.80 -15.30 -5.47
C HIS A 287 17.26 -13.83 -5.58
N GLN A 288 16.51 -12.87 -5.02
CA GLN A 288 16.84 -11.43 -5.06
C GLN A 288 18.28 -11.12 -4.65
N LYS A 289 18.85 -11.94 -3.76
CA LYS A 289 20.27 -11.88 -3.36
C LYS A 289 21.21 -12.01 -4.54
N ASP A 290 20.99 -13.02 -5.38
CA ASP A 290 21.87 -13.35 -6.50
C ASP A 290 21.77 -12.28 -7.60
N PHE A 291 20.56 -11.77 -7.84
CA PHE A 291 20.35 -10.60 -8.70
C PHE A 291 21.17 -9.39 -8.22
N ARG A 292 21.10 -9.07 -6.93
CA ARG A 292 21.87 -7.94 -6.35
C ARG A 292 23.38 -8.18 -6.41
N MET A 293 23.84 -9.42 -6.25
CA MET A 293 25.26 -9.78 -6.39
C MET A 293 25.77 -9.63 -7.82
N GLN A 294 24.94 -9.92 -8.83
CA GLN A 294 25.31 -9.73 -10.24
C GLN A 294 25.38 -8.25 -10.65
N LEU A 295 24.61 -7.40 -9.97
CA LEU A 295 24.60 -5.96 -10.21
C LEU A 295 25.82 -5.24 -9.60
N ALA A 296 26.38 -5.80 -8.51
CA ALA A 296 27.44 -5.19 -7.70
C ALA A 296 28.84 -5.41 -8.31
#